data_AF-A0A7C0WYX2-F1
#
_entry.id   AF-A0A7C0WYX2-F1
#
_cell.length_a   1.000
_cell.length_b   1.000
_cell.length_c   1.000
_cell.angle_alpha   90.00
_cell.angle_beta   90.00
_cell.angle_gamma   90.00
#
_symmetry.space_group_name_H-M   'P 1'
#
loop_
_entity.id
_entity.type
_entity.pdbx_description
1 polymer ?
#
loop_
_entity_poly.entity_id
_entity_poly.type
_entity_poly.pdbx_seq_one_letter_code
_entity_poly.pdbx_strand_id
1 'polypeptide(L)'
;VRASLYQREDFRNMISFIEKQTGNKIDEDRLKQILLEIRRQDELISELTELQTIIPNPVPVVYILFMYGGNFLMGGTREYTEMLEYMVDKAKNNAKRGIAGTASGKEKARGLFCYIDHYTTDLRFWEWLDKNDISHLGSILSLFWQDGAAYSVGKEDQTYKIDPTNLNTMLESLAELGSRRPMVKSIRGPYDAPGMWLDDTLGAAKLLKADFVIYIGTIGCRNTWGMVKLLANDLERQGIPTLILYADAFDDRVQSWEAVVDKMNEFLHLRKIIE
;
A
#
# COMPACT_ATOMS: atom_id res chain seq x y z
N VAL A 1 -19.15 -8.46 14.03
CA VAL A 1 -20.60 -8.57 13.78
C VAL A 1 -21.32 -7.21 13.75
N ARG A 2 -21.34 -6.41 14.83
CA ARG A 2 -22.07 -5.10 14.84
C ARG A 2 -21.59 -4.10 13.78
N ALA A 3 -20.28 -3.89 13.64
CA ALA A 3 -19.73 -2.91 12.70
C ALA A 3 -20.00 -3.29 11.22
N SER A 4 -19.85 -4.58 10.88
CA SER A 4 -20.13 -5.08 9.53
C SER A 4 -21.61 -4.96 9.16
N LEU A 5 -22.53 -5.27 10.09
CA LEU A 5 -23.96 -5.05 9.88
C LEU A 5 -24.30 -3.58 9.67
N TYR A 6 -23.67 -2.68 10.46
CA TYR A 6 -23.85 -1.24 10.34
C TYR A 6 -23.39 -0.73 8.96
N GLN A 7 -22.18 -1.11 8.53
CA GLN A 7 -21.65 -0.72 7.21
C GLN A 7 -22.50 -1.25 6.05
N ARG A 8 -23.00 -2.49 6.15
CA ARG A 8 -23.91 -3.05 5.15
C ARG A 8 -25.18 -2.22 5.03
N GLU A 9 -25.73 -1.77 6.15
CA GLU A 9 -26.91 -0.90 6.16
C GLU A 9 -26.60 0.49 5.59
N ASP A 10 -25.42 1.05 5.87
CA ASP A 10 -24.97 2.30 5.27
C ASP A 10 -24.90 2.21 3.74
N PHE A 11 -24.43 1.08 3.18
CA PHE A 11 -24.47 0.86 1.73
C PHE A 11 -25.90 0.83 1.18
N ARG A 12 -26.86 0.22 1.89
CA ARG A 12 -28.28 0.23 1.47
C ARG A 12 -28.88 1.64 1.51
N ASN A 13 -28.56 2.40 2.55
CA ASN A 13 -28.99 3.78 2.71
C ASN A 13 -28.38 4.66 1.60
N MET A 14 -27.11 4.44 1.27
CA MET A 14 -26.44 5.14 0.17
C MET A 14 -27.08 4.81 -1.18
N ILE A 15 -27.38 3.55 -1.47
CA ILE A 15 -28.10 3.15 -2.69
C ILE A 15 -29.45 3.88 -2.74
N SER A 16 -30.26 3.77 -1.70
CA SER A 16 -31.58 4.41 -1.62
C SER A 16 -31.50 5.93 -1.83
N PHE A 17 -30.46 6.57 -1.27
CA PHE A 17 -30.19 7.99 -1.48
C PHE A 17 -29.85 8.30 -2.94
N ILE A 18 -28.90 7.58 -3.55
CA ILE A 18 -28.47 7.80 -4.94
C ILE A 18 -29.63 7.54 -5.92
N GLU A 19 -30.42 6.49 -5.71
CA GLU A 19 -31.60 6.22 -6.54
C GLU A 19 -32.60 7.37 -6.48
N LYS A 20 -32.83 7.95 -5.31
CA LYS A 20 -33.69 9.13 -5.14
C LYS A 20 -33.15 10.37 -5.84
N GLN A 21 -31.83 10.59 -5.83
CA GLN A 21 -31.21 11.75 -6.48
C GLN A 21 -31.16 11.63 -8.01
N THR A 22 -30.96 10.41 -8.52
CA THR A 22 -30.72 10.18 -9.95
C THR A 22 -31.93 9.67 -10.72
N GLY A 23 -32.92 9.12 -10.02
CA GLY A 23 -34.07 8.43 -10.63
C GLY A 23 -33.74 7.03 -11.19
N ASN A 24 -32.48 6.59 -11.13
CA ASN A 24 -32.04 5.31 -11.64
C ASN A 24 -31.95 4.27 -10.52
N LYS A 25 -32.34 3.03 -10.79
CA LYS A 25 -32.13 1.90 -9.89
C LYS A 25 -30.70 1.37 -9.98
N ILE A 26 -30.24 0.71 -8.92
CA ILE A 26 -28.97 -0.01 -8.97
C ILE A 26 -29.02 -1.09 -10.05
N ASP A 27 -27.96 -1.15 -10.85
CA ASP A 27 -27.72 -2.20 -11.82
C ASP A 27 -26.86 -3.28 -11.15
N GLU A 28 -27.51 -4.37 -10.71
CA GLU A 28 -26.86 -5.47 -10.00
C GLU A 28 -25.86 -6.22 -10.88
N ASP A 29 -26.16 -6.39 -12.17
CA ASP A 29 -25.27 -7.07 -13.12
C ASP A 29 -24.01 -6.25 -13.33
N ARG A 30 -24.15 -4.92 -13.47
CA ARG A 30 -23.00 -4.03 -13.56
C ARG A 30 -22.15 -4.02 -12.27
N LEU A 31 -22.78 -3.98 -11.10
CA LEU A 31 -22.05 -4.07 -9.83
C LEU A 31 -21.27 -5.39 -9.74
N LYS A 32 -21.89 -6.50 -10.15
CA LYS A 32 -21.24 -7.80 -10.23
C LYS A 32 -20.01 -7.77 -11.13
N GLN A 33 -20.10 -7.20 -12.33
CA GLN A 33 -18.94 -7.09 -13.23
C GLN A 33 -17.82 -6.26 -12.60
N ILE A 34 -18.13 -5.12 -11.98
CA ILE A 34 -17.13 -4.29 -11.30
C ILE A 34 -16.42 -5.06 -10.18
N LEU A 35 -17.17 -5.82 -9.36
CA LEU A 35 -16.58 -6.63 -8.29
C LEU A 35 -15.71 -7.77 -8.82
N LEU A 36 -16.08 -8.40 -9.93
CA LEU A 36 -15.24 -9.40 -10.60
C LEU A 36 -13.95 -8.77 -11.14
N GLU A 37 -14.04 -7.55 -11.69
CA GLU A 37 -12.87 -6.81 -12.17
C GLU A 37 -11.94 -6.44 -11.01
N ILE A 38 -12.48 -5.96 -9.88
CA ILE A 38 -11.68 -5.70 -8.66
C ILE A 38 -10.98 -6.97 -8.20
N ARG A 39 -11.67 -8.12 -8.16
CA ARG A 39 -11.03 -9.39 -7.77
C ARG A 39 -9.83 -9.70 -8.66
N ARG A 40 -9.96 -9.50 -9.97
CA ARG A 40 -8.85 -9.72 -10.91
C ARG A 40 -7.67 -8.78 -10.63
N GLN A 41 -7.95 -7.52 -10.28
CA GLN A 41 -6.94 -6.55 -9.89
C GLN A 41 -6.25 -6.96 -8.58
N ASP A 42 -7.00 -7.47 -7.60
CA ASP A 42 -6.47 -7.97 -6.33
C ASP A 42 -5.51 -9.14 -6.54
N GLU A 43 -5.83 -10.07 -7.44
CA GLU A 43 -4.93 -11.18 -7.83
C GLU A 43 -3.60 -10.67 -8.41
N LEU A 44 -3.66 -9.68 -9.30
CA LEU A 44 -2.47 -9.09 -9.94
C LEU A 44 -1.61 -8.31 -8.93
N ILE A 45 -2.25 -7.59 -8.00
CA ILE A 45 -1.57 -6.88 -6.90
C ILE A 45 -0.90 -7.88 -5.94
N SER A 46 -1.57 -9.00 -5.63
CA SER A 46 -0.97 -10.08 -4.83
C SER A 46 0.25 -10.67 -5.52
N GLU A 47 0.17 -10.93 -6.83
CA GLU A 47 1.30 -11.42 -7.62
C GLU A 47 2.48 -10.44 -7.65
N LEU A 48 2.22 -9.13 -7.81
CA LEU A 48 3.27 -8.10 -7.66
C LEU A 48 3.90 -8.12 -6.27
N THR A 49 3.11 -8.31 -5.21
CA THR A 49 3.61 -8.40 -3.84
C THR A 49 4.49 -9.64 -3.63
N GLU A 50 4.12 -10.78 -4.20
CA GLU A 50 4.94 -11.99 -4.18
C GLU A 50 6.27 -11.77 -4.91
N LEU A 51 6.24 -11.14 -6.09
CA LEU A 51 7.44 -10.79 -6.84
C LEU A 51 8.37 -9.88 -6.03
N GLN A 52 7.83 -8.96 -5.24
CA GLN A 52 8.65 -8.12 -4.36
C GLN A 52 9.47 -8.92 -3.35
N THR A 53 9.11 -10.15 -2.99
CA THR A 53 9.89 -10.96 -2.02
C THR A 53 11.23 -11.48 -2.57
N ILE A 54 11.42 -11.43 -3.90
CA ILE A 54 12.62 -11.89 -4.59
C ILE A 54 13.78 -10.91 -4.35
N ILE A 55 15.00 -11.44 -4.28
CA ILE A 55 16.25 -10.65 -4.20
C ILE A 55 17.11 -10.97 -5.44
N PRO A 56 17.49 -9.96 -6.24
CA PRO A 56 17.05 -8.57 -6.17
C PRO A 56 15.55 -8.39 -6.48
N ASN A 57 14.87 -7.37 -5.93
CA ASN A 57 13.44 -7.10 -6.18
C ASN A 57 13.23 -6.73 -7.66
N PRO A 58 12.48 -7.53 -8.43
CA PRO A 58 12.28 -7.30 -9.85
C PRO A 58 11.24 -6.22 -10.17
N VAL A 59 10.50 -5.72 -9.18
CA VAL A 59 9.41 -4.75 -9.36
C VAL A 59 9.98 -3.33 -9.50
N PRO A 60 9.69 -2.62 -10.60
CA PRO A 60 10.11 -1.22 -10.77
C PRO A 60 9.62 -0.31 -9.65
N VAL A 61 10.47 0.62 -9.21
CA VAL A 61 10.23 1.52 -8.07
C VAL A 61 8.90 2.27 -8.18
N VAL A 62 8.60 2.81 -9.37
CA VAL A 62 7.39 3.61 -9.63
C VAL A 62 6.10 2.77 -9.59
N TYR A 63 6.19 1.43 -9.69
CA TYR A 63 4.99 0.59 -9.73
C TYR A 63 4.21 0.63 -8.42
N ILE A 64 4.87 0.85 -7.28
CA ILE A 64 4.17 1.00 -6.01
C ILE A 64 3.17 2.17 -6.05
N LEU A 65 3.55 3.31 -6.64
CA LEU A 65 2.65 4.45 -6.83
C LEU A 65 1.43 4.06 -7.66
N PHE A 66 1.63 3.32 -8.75
CA PHE A 66 0.54 2.90 -9.62
C PHE A 66 -0.33 1.81 -8.98
N MET A 67 0.21 0.97 -8.11
CA MET A 67 -0.56 -0.03 -7.36
C MET A 67 -1.59 0.64 -6.43
N TYR A 68 -1.22 1.67 -5.66
CA TYR A 68 -2.20 2.34 -4.80
C TYR A 68 -2.94 3.48 -5.47
N GLY A 69 -2.27 4.30 -6.26
CA GLY A 69 -2.90 5.39 -6.99
C GLY A 69 -3.95 4.88 -7.97
N GLY A 70 -3.61 3.82 -8.73
CA GLY A 70 -4.53 3.17 -9.65
C GLY A 70 -5.70 2.51 -8.93
N ASN A 71 -5.46 1.81 -7.82
CA ASN A 71 -6.55 1.21 -7.03
C ASN A 71 -7.54 2.27 -6.50
N PHE A 72 -7.04 3.41 -6.00
CA PHE A 72 -7.90 4.46 -5.47
C PHE A 72 -8.70 5.20 -6.54
N LEU A 73 -8.11 5.44 -7.71
CA LEU A 73 -8.71 6.27 -8.76
C LEU A 73 -9.50 5.46 -9.80
N MET A 74 -9.09 4.22 -10.04
CA MET A 74 -9.51 3.40 -11.19
C MET A 74 -9.86 1.95 -10.82
N GLY A 75 -9.99 1.64 -9.53
CA GLY A 75 -10.40 0.31 -9.08
C GLY A 75 -11.70 -0.16 -9.73
N GLY A 76 -11.69 -1.38 -10.29
CA GLY A 76 -12.82 -1.97 -11.00
C GLY A 76 -12.99 -1.52 -12.46
N THR A 77 -12.03 -0.77 -13.02
CA THR A 77 -11.97 -0.45 -14.46
C THR A 77 -11.06 -1.41 -15.22
N ARG A 78 -11.36 -1.67 -16.49
CA ARG A 78 -10.56 -2.57 -17.33
C ARG A 78 -9.17 -2.00 -17.63
N GLU A 79 -9.08 -0.68 -17.81
CA GLU A 79 -7.84 0.03 -18.11
C GLU A 79 -6.82 -0.13 -16.97
N TYR A 80 -7.28 -0.14 -15.71
CA TYR A 80 -6.38 -0.39 -14.59
C TYR A 80 -5.92 -1.85 -14.54
N THR A 81 -6.79 -2.80 -14.87
CA THR A 81 -6.40 -4.21 -14.99
C THR A 81 -5.34 -4.41 -16.07
N GLU A 82 -5.48 -3.76 -17.23
CA GLU A 82 -4.47 -3.81 -18.31
C GLU A 82 -3.12 -3.25 -17.87
N MET A 83 -3.13 -2.16 -17.11
CA MET A 83 -1.93 -1.60 -16.51
C MET A 83 -1.26 -2.60 -15.55
N LEU A 84 -2.04 -3.23 -14.66
CA LEU A 84 -1.53 -4.23 -13.71
C LEU A 84 -0.97 -5.48 -14.43
N GLU A 85 -1.64 -5.95 -15.48
CA GLU A 85 -1.17 -7.07 -16.32
C GLU A 85 0.21 -6.75 -16.91
N TYR A 86 0.38 -5.56 -17.49
CA TYR A 86 1.67 -5.10 -17.99
C TYR A 86 2.74 -5.01 -16.89
N MET A 87 2.38 -4.49 -15.71
CA MET A 87 3.29 -4.38 -14.57
C MET A 87 3.78 -5.75 -14.10
N VAL A 88 2.87 -6.72 -13.96
CA VAL A 88 3.18 -8.11 -13.60
C VAL A 88 4.13 -8.74 -14.64
N ASP A 89 3.82 -8.61 -15.93
CA ASP A 89 4.64 -9.19 -16.99
C ASP A 89 6.05 -8.60 -17.00
N LYS A 90 6.18 -7.28 -16.80
CA LYS A 90 7.48 -6.63 -16.71
C LYS A 90 8.28 -7.12 -15.52
N ALA A 91 7.67 -7.18 -14.34
CA ALA A 91 8.33 -7.68 -13.13
C ALA A 91 8.72 -9.16 -13.27
N LYS A 92 7.87 -10.02 -13.83
CA LYS A 92 8.23 -11.41 -14.17
C LYS A 92 9.41 -11.50 -15.12
N ASN A 93 9.49 -10.63 -16.13
CA ASN A 93 10.61 -10.61 -17.06
C ASN A 93 11.93 -10.24 -16.36
N ASN A 94 11.90 -9.24 -15.48
CA ASN A 94 13.05 -8.85 -14.65
C ASN A 94 13.48 -10.01 -13.74
N ALA A 95 12.52 -10.67 -13.08
CA ALA A 95 12.77 -11.83 -12.22
C ALA A 95 13.45 -12.99 -12.99
N LYS A 96 12.95 -13.33 -14.19
CA LYS A 96 13.54 -14.37 -15.06
C LYS A 96 14.98 -14.05 -15.47
N ARG A 97 15.32 -12.76 -15.57
CA ARG A 97 16.66 -12.28 -15.92
C ARG A 97 17.56 -12.12 -14.69
N GLY A 98 17.03 -12.27 -13.48
CA GLY A 98 17.76 -12.08 -12.23
C GLY A 98 18.19 -10.63 -11.98
N ILE A 99 17.43 -9.65 -12.46
CA ILE A 99 17.74 -8.22 -12.29
C ILE A 99 16.71 -7.52 -11.40
N ALA A 100 17.14 -6.44 -10.76
CA ALA A 100 16.24 -5.56 -10.03
C ALA A 100 15.30 -4.80 -10.99
N GLY A 101 14.21 -4.27 -10.44
CA GLY A 101 13.29 -3.38 -11.15
C GLY A 101 13.81 -1.96 -11.38
N THR A 102 14.93 -1.61 -10.75
CA THR A 102 15.59 -0.31 -10.93
C THR A 102 16.16 -0.17 -12.35
N ALA A 103 16.35 1.06 -12.83
CA ALA A 103 16.87 1.32 -14.17
C ALA A 103 18.26 0.71 -14.42
N SER A 104 19.09 0.59 -13.37
CA SER A 104 20.42 -0.03 -13.47
C SER A 104 20.37 -1.57 -13.48
N GLY A 105 19.24 -2.17 -13.09
CA GLY A 105 19.09 -3.60 -12.86
C GLY A 105 19.73 -4.11 -11.56
N LYS A 106 20.19 -3.23 -10.67
CA LYS A 106 20.82 -3.57 -9.38
C LYS A 106 19.94 -3.18 -8.20
N GLU A 107 20.11 -3.90 -7.09
CA GLU A 107 19.48 -3.58 -5.80
C GLU A 107 20.59 -3.43 -4.76
N LYS A 108 20.72 -2.24 -4.18
CA LYS A 108 21.64 -1.95 -3.07
C LYS A 108 20.94 -2.03 -1.72
N ALA A 109 19.68 -1.61 -1.66
CA ALA A 109 18.90 -1.62 -0.43
C ALA A 109 17.40 -1.71 -0.73
N ARG A 110 16.62 -2.05 0.28
CA ARG A 110 15.18 -2.25 0.20
C ARG A 110 14.49 -1.41 1.27
N GLY A 111 13.79 -0.36 0.84
CA GLY A 111 13.14 0.61 1.72
C GLY A 111 11.64 0.39 1.84
N LEU A 112 11.13 0.35 3.08
CA LEU A 112 9.70 0.36 3.38
C LEU A 112 9.27 1.72 3.96
N PHE A 113 8.26 2.35 3.38
CA PHE A 113 7.82 3.69 3.77
C PHE A 113 6.56 3.61 4.64
N CYS A 114 6.70 3.32 5.94
CA CYS A 114 5.62 2.78 6.79
C CYS A 114 4.36 3.65 6.95
N TYR A 115 4.34 4.90 6.45
CA TYR A 115 3.14 5.70 6.34
C TYR A 115 2.81 5.99 4.89
N ILE A 116 3.28 7.08 4.29
CA ILE A 116 3.04 7.42 2.89
C ILE A 116 4.35 7.83 2.21
N ASP A 117 4.35 7.87 0.89
CA ASP A 117 5.50 8.31 0.09
C ASP A 117 5.60 9.84 0.04
N HIS A 118 6.66 10.37 -0.57
CA HIS A 118 6.81 11.81 -0.82
C HIS A 118 6.30 12.16 -2.22
N TYR A 119 5.16 12.84 -2.28
CA TYR A 119 4.40 13.15 -3.50
C TYR A 119 4.68 14.53 -4.11
N THR A 120 5.67 15.26 -3.59
CA THR A 120 6.01 16.56 -4.16
C THR A 120 6.56 16.43 -5.58
N THR A 121 6.71 17.56 -6.27
CA THR A 121 6.64 17.63 -7.73
C THR A 121 7.51 16.63 -8.49
N ASP A 122 7.05 16.25 -9.68
CA ASP A 122 7.83 15.58 -10.74
C ASP A 122 8.35 14.18 -10.40
N LEU A 123 7.68 13.45 -9.50
CA LEU A 123 8.04 12.07 -9.11
C LEU A 123 9.48 11.93 -8.58
N ARG A 124 10.07 13.03 -8.07
CA ARG A 124 11.48 13.10 -7.66
C ARG A 124 11.86 12.07 -6.59
N PHE A 125 10.91 11.67 -5.76
CA PHE A 125 11.09 10.59 -4.78
C PHE A 125 11.37 9.23 -5.42
N TRP A 126 10.55 8.80 -6.37
CA TRP A 126 10.76 7.54 -7.09
C TRP A 126 12.02 7.60 -7.96
N GLU A 127 12.31 8.76 -8.56
CA GLU A 127 13.57 8.94 -9.31
C GLU A 127 14.80 8.82 -8.39
N TRP A 128 14.75 9.37 -7.18
CA TRP A 128 15.84 9.25 -6.21
C TRP A 128 16.05 7.81 -5.74
N LEU A 129 14.97 7.08 -5.46
CA LEU A 129 15.07 5.65 -5.12
C LEU A 129 15.73 4.86 -6.26
N ASP A 130 15.26 5.07 -7.49
CA ASP A 130 15.77 4.38 -8.68
C ASP A 130 17.26 4.69 -8.94
N LYS A 131 17.66 5.96 -8.87
CA LYS A 131 19.06 6.39 -9.05
C LYS A 131 20.01 5.83 -8.00
N ASN A 132 19.50 5.53 -6.80
CA ASN A 132 20.29 4.98 -5.71
C ASN A 132 20.21 3.45 -5.60
N ASP A 133 19.59 2.77 -6.57
CA ASP A 133 19.36 1.33 -6.57
C ASP A 133 18.58 0.85 -5.32
N ILE A 134 17.66 1.67 -4.84
CA ILE A 134 16.80 1.36 -3.68
C ILE A 134 15.45 0.84 -4.16
N SER A 135 15.14 -0.39 -3.82
CA SER A 135 13.84 -0.98 -4.09
C SER A 135 12.77 -0.41 -3.16
N HIS A 136 11.66 0.01 -3.74
CA HIS A 136 10.49 0.48 -3.02
C HIS A 136 9.61 -0.70 -2.61
N LEU A 137 9.53 -1.01 -1.32
CA LEU A 137 8.77 -2.16 -0.80
C LEU A 137 7.31 -1.84 -0.49
N GLY A 138 6.95 -0.57 -0.50
CA GLY A 138 5.59 -0.13 -0.29
C GLY A 138 5.46 0.95 0.75
N SER A 139 4.22 1.30 1.03
CA SER A 139 3.82 2.13 2.15
C SER A 139 2.54 1.59 2.78
N ILE A 140 1.97 2.30 3.77
CA ILE A 140 0.68 1.87 4.33
C ILE A 140 -0.40 1.77 3.23
N LEU A 141 -0.25 2.56 2.15
CA LEU A 141 -1.19 2.64 1.03
C LEU A 141 -1.12 1.43 0.09
N SER A 142 -0.03 0.66 0.12
CA SER A 142 0.15 -0.50 -0.76
C SER A 142 -0.16 -1.84 -0.07
N LEU A 143 -0.54 -1.85 1.21
CA LEU A 143 -0.93 -3.06 1.95
C LEU A 143 -2.44 -3.31 1.79
N PHE A 144 -2.82 -3.99 0.72
CA PHE A 144 -4.20 -4.37 0.39
C PHE A 144 -4.58 -5.71 1.02
N TRP A 145 -5.53 -5.76 1.95
CA TRP A 145 -5.82 -6.99 2.69
C TRP A 145 -6.79 -7.94 1.96
N GLN A 146 -6.59 -8.20 0.66
CA GLN A 146 -7.33 -9.25 -0.05
C GLN A 146 -6.96 -10.64 0.47
N ASP A 147 -7.91 -11.56 0.40
CA ASP A 147 -7.65 -12.98 0.62
C ASP A 147 -6.57 -13.50 -0.35
N GLY A 148 -5.57 -14.20 0.20
CA GLY A 148 -4.43 -14.71 -0.56
C GLY A 148 -3.28 -13.73 -0.80
N ALA A 149 -3.32 -12.51 -0.24
CA ALA A 149 -2.15 -11.63 -0.28
C ALA A 149 -0.97 -12.22 0.51
N ALA A 150 0.27 -11.99 0.06
CA ALA A 150 1.46 -12.58 0.71
C ALA A 150 1.61 -12.23 2.20
N TYR A 151 1.18 -11.04 2.63
CA TYR A 151 1.19 -10.61 4.04
C TYR A 151 -0.05 -11.04 4.84
N SER A 152 -1.02 -11.76 4.24
CA SER A 152 -2.19 -12.27 4.95
C SER A 152 -2.01 -13.67 5.54
N VAL A 153 -0.87 -14.33 5.29
CA VAL A 153 -0.59 -15.67 5.81
C VAL A 153 -0.59 -15.64 7.34
N GLY A 154 -1.46 -16.44 7.97
CA GLY A 154 -1.68 -16.46 9.42
C GLY A 154 -2.50 -15.28 9.95
N LYS A 155 -3.08 -14.46 9.07
CA LYS A 155 -3.95 -13.31 9.35
C LYS A 155 -5.19 -13.32 8.45
N GLU A 156 -5.68 -14.52 8.11
CA GLU A 156 -6.78 -14.71 7.16
C GLU A 156 -8.07 -14.04 7.64
N ASP A 157 -8.27 -13.93 8.95
CA ASP A 157 -9.39 -13.23 9.59
C ASP A 157 -9.35 -11.70 9.40
N GLN A 158 -8.20 -11.15 9.00
CA GLN A 158 -8.02 -9.73 8.71
C GLN A 158 -8.28 -9.37 7.23
N THR A 159 -8.53 -10.37 6.38
CA THR A 159 -8.72 -10.19 4.94
C THR A 159 -10.17 -9.86 4.56
N TYR A 160 -10.37 -9.39 3.32
CA TYR A 160 -11.70 -9.31 2.69
C TYR A 160 -11.82 -10.32 1.55
N LYS A 161 -13.06 -10.73 1.27
CA LYS A 161 -13.41 -11.59 0.13
C LYS A 161 -14.51 -10.93 -0.70
N ILE A 162 -14.45 -11.13 -2.01
CA ILE A 162 -15.50 -10.67 -2.92
C ILE A 162 -16.44 -11.84 -3.22
N ASP A 163 -17.72 -11.67 -2.92
CA ASP A 163 -18.82 -12.59 -3.23
C ASP A 163 -19.87 -11.92 -4.15
N PRO A 164 -19.87 -12.24 -5.45
CA PRO A 164 -20.70 -11.63 -6.48
C PRO A 164 -22.00 -12.42 -6.72
N THR A 165 -22.43 -13.26 -5.76
CA THR A 165 -23.57 -14.17 -5.93
C THR A 165 -24.90 -13.44 -6.04
N ASN A 166 -25.16 -12.45 -5.18
CA ASN A 166 -26.37 -11.63 -5.20
C ASN A 166 -26.10 -10.26 -4.55
N LEU A 167 -27.06 -9.34 -4.62
CA LEU A 167 -26.89 -7.99 -4.06
C LEU A 167 -26.44 -7.99 -2.60
N ASN A 168 -26.99 -8.85 -1.74
CA ASN A 168 -26.64 -8.84 -0.32
C ASN A 168 -25.16 -9.17 -0.10
N THR A 169 -24.65 -10.20 -0.76
CA THR A 169 -23.24 -10.62 -0.65
C THR A 169 -22.31 -9.62 -1.32
N MET A 170 -22.77 -8.95 -2.39
CA MET A 170 -22.02 -7.86 -3.03
C MET A 170 -21.88 -6.65 -2.10
N LEU A 171 -22.94 -6.27 -1.37
CA LEU A 171 -22.86 -5.18 -0.38
C LEU A 171 -21.99 -5.56 0.82
N GLU A 172 -21.99 -6.83 1.22
CA GLU A 172 -21.06 -7.34 2.24
C GLU A 172 -19.62 -7.24 1.75
N SER A 173 -19.35 -7.62 0.51
CA SER A 173 -18.03 -7.49 -0.12
C SER A 173 -17.55 -6.03 -0.13
N LEU A 174 -18.41 -5.07 -0.48
CA LEU A 174 -18.09 -3.64 -0.45
C LEU A 174 -17.79 -3.13 0.97
N ALA A 175 -18.54 -3.60 1.98
CA ALA A 175 -18.29 -3.28 3.38
C ALA A 175 -16.94 -3.84 3.87
N GLU A 176 -16.60 -5.07 3.48
CA GLU A 176 -15.30 -5.66 3.80
C GLU A 176 -14.16 -4.93 3.11
N LEU A 177 -14.27 -4.72 1.79
CA LEU A 177 -13.34 -3.91 1.01
C LEU A 177 -13.09 -2.57 1.70
N GLY A 178 -14.14 -1.82 2.02
CA GLY A 178 -14.06 -0.51 2.69
C GLY A 178 -13.37 -0.56 4.04
N SER A 179 -13.72 -1.51 4.90
CA SER A 179 -13.18 -1.63 6.26
C SER A 179 -11.76 -2.18 6.34
N ARG A 180 -11.29 -2.83 5.27
CA ARG A 180 -9.96 -3.46 5.17
C ARG A 180 -9.04 -2.75 4.17
N ARG A 181 -9.47 -1.60 3.63
CA ARG A 181 -8.61 -0.74 2.80
C ARG A 181 -7.36 -0.30 3.56
N PRO A 182 -6.28 0.00 2.83
CA PRO A 182 -5.14 0.74 3.36
C PRO A 182 -5.55 1.93 4.22
N MET A 183 -4.81 2.18 5.29
CA MET A 183 -5.12 3.12 6.39
C MET A 183 -6.36 2.76 7.23
N VAL A 184 -7.52 2.51 6.63
CA VAL A 184 -8.74 2.18 7.37
C VAL A 184 -8.53 0.96 8.26
N LYS A 185 -7.84 -0.05 7.73
CA LYS A 185 -7.49 -1.26 8.47
C LYS A 185 -6.40 -1.01 9.50
N SER A 186 -5.29 -0.39 9.08
CA SER A 186 -4.04 -0.39 9.84
C SER A 186 -3.97 0.68 10.93
N ILE A 187 -4.73 1.77 10.84
CA ILE A 187 -4.67 2.90 11.82
C ILE A 187 -6.05 3.27 12.41
N ARG A 188 -6.98 2.31 12.52
CA ARG A 188 -8.29 2.50 13.18
C ARG A 188 -8.31 2.25 14.69
N GLY A 189 -7.22 1.72 15.24
CA GLY A 189 -7.12 1.33 16.64
C GLY A 189 -5.75 1.70 17.22
N PRO A 190 -5.43 1.20 18.44
CA PRO A 190 -4.10 1.35 19.01
C PRO A 190 -3.02 0.85 18.05
N TYR A 191 -1.93 1.60 17.90
CA TYR A 191 -0.92 1.30 16.89
C TYR A 191 -0.27 -0.09 17.06
N ASP A 192 -0.22 -0.59 18.29
CA ASP A 192 0.42 -1.82 18.75
C ASP A 192 -0.56 -3.01 18.92
N ALA A 193 -1.85 -2.80 18.71
CA ALA A 193 -2.82 -3.90 18.77
C ALA A 193 -2.62 -4.89 17.59
N PRO A 194 -3.00 -6.18 17.76
CA PRO A 194 -2.92 -7.16 16.68
C PRO A 194 -3.63 -6.69 15.40
N GLY A 195 -2.99 -6.87 14.25
CA GLY A 195 -3.49 -6.43 12.95
C GLY A 195 -3.55 -4.91 12.77
N MET A 196 -2.91 -4.11 13.62
CA MET A 196 -2.78 -2.66 13.46
C MET A 196 -1.38 -2.29 12.96
N TRP A 197 -1.07 -0.99 12.96
CA TRP A 197 0.05 -0.40 12.24
C TRP A 197 1.42 -1.03 12.53
N LEU A 198 1.75 -1.28 13.80
CA LEU A 198 3.03 -1.90 14.17
C LEU A 198 3.13 -3.33 13.66
N ASP A 199 2.10 -4.14 13.90
CA ASP A 199 2.06 -5.55 13.49
C ASP A 199 2.08 -5.71 11.96
N ASP A 200 1.35 -4.85 11.24
CA ASP A 200 1.34 -4.81 9.78
C ASP A 200 2.70 -4.38 9.21
N THR A 201 3.31 -3.34 9.79
CA THR A 201 4.62 -2.85 9.36
C THR A 201 5.71 -3.88 9.63
N LEU A 202 5.71 -4.52 10.80
CA LEU A 202 6.66 -5.59 11.13
C LEU A 202 6.49 -6.80 10.21
N GLY A 203 5.24 -7.19 9.93
CA GLY A 203 4.93 -8.27 9.00
C GLY A 203 5.46 -7.99 7.60
N ALA A 204 5.17 -6.80 7.07
CA ALA A 204 5.63 -6.37 5.75
C ALA A 204 7.16 -6.26 5.69
N ALA A 205 7.80 -5.62 6.67
CA ALA A 205 9.26 -5.46 6.73
C ALA A 205 9.97 -6.81 6.76
N LYS A 206 9.45 -7.79 7.53
CA LYS A 206 10.02 -9.15 7.59
C LYS A 206 9.80 -9.94 6.30
N LEU A 207 8.57 -9.95 5.79
CA LEU A 207 8.20 -10.65 4.56
C LEU A 207 9.02 -10.16 3.35
N LEU A 208 9.11 -8.83 3.21
CA LEU A 208 9.76 -8.17 2.09
C LEU A 208 11.24 -7.90 2.33
N LYS A 209 11.78 -8.35 3.47
CA LYS A 209 13.19 -8.21 3.85
C LYS A 209 13.68 -6.76 3.72
N ALA A 210 12.99 -5.84 4.38
CA ALA A 210 13.35 -4.43 4.40
C ALA A 210 14.68 -4.22 5.13
N ASP A 211 15.59 -3.46 4.51
CA ASP A 211 16.85 -3.05 5.14
C ASP A 211 16.63 -1.85 6.06
N PHE A 212 15.60 -1.05 5.79
CA PHE A 212 15.21 0.08 6.61
C PHE A 212 13.74 0.46 6.41
N VAL A 213 13.24 1.23 7.38
CA VAL A 213 11.91 1.84 7.36
C VAL A 213 12.03 3.36 7.43
N ILE A 214 11.23 4.07 6.65
CA ILE A 214 11.12 5.53 6.74
C ILE A 214 9.66 5.91 6.97
N TYR A 215 9.43 6.76 7.96
CA TYR A 215 8.17 7.49 8.12
C TYR A 215 8.32 8.86 7.46
N ILE A 216 7.47 9.16 6.47
CA ILE A 216 7.35 10.49 5.87
C ILE A 216 6.04 11.12 6.35
N GLY A 217 6.13 12.19 7.13
CA GLY A 217 4.96 12.84 7.70
C GLY A 217 4.10 13.62 6.71
N THR A 218 2.92 14.03 7.16
CA THR A 218 2.15 15.14 6.60
C THR A 218 1.51 15.90 7.75
N ILE A 219 1.60 17.23 7.75
CA ILE A 219 1.09 18.10 8.81
C ILE A 219 -0.42 17.90 9.03
N GLY A 220 -1.15 17.51 7.98
CA GLY A 220 -2.60 17.31 8.03
C GLY A 220 -3.05 16.04 8.77
N CYS A 221 -2.32 14.92 8.64
CA CYS A 221 -2.84 13.63 9.10
C CYS A 221 -2.40 13.28 10.52
N ARG A 222 -3.11 13.79 11.53
CA ARG A 222 -2.75 13.63 12.96
C ARG A 222 -2.86 12.20 13.53
N ASN A 223 -3.47 11.27 12.80
CA ASN A 223 -3.77 9.93 13.30
C ASN A 223 -2.51 9.12 13.64
N THR A 224 -1.43 9.31 12.87
CA THR A 224 -0.16 8.60 13.04
C THR A 224 0.85 9.36 13.91
N TRP A 225 0.80 10.70 13.93
CA TRP A 225 1.74 11.56 14.65
C TRP A 225 1.88 11.25 16.14
N GLY A 226 0.77 10.90 16.80
CA GLY A 226 0.78 10.62 18.23
C GLY A 226 1.65 9.41 18.61
N MET A 227 1.86 8.48 17.69
CA MET A 227 2.48 7.19 17.97
C MET A 227 3.78 6.95 17.20
N VAL A 228 4.16 7.81 16.25
CA VAL A 228 5.32 7.58 15.34
C VAL A 228 6.63 7.30 16.07
N LYS A 229 6.89 7.98 17.20
CA LYS A 229 8.11 7.74 17.99
C LYS A 229 8.09 6.38 18.68
N LEU A 230 6.93 5.92 19.13
CA LEU A 230 6.77 4.60 19.73
C LEU A 230 6.94 3.51 18.67
N LEU A 231 6.28 3.68 17.51
CA LEU A 231 6.44 2.80 16.35
C LEU A 231 7.92 2.65 15.95
N ALA A 232 8.64 3.76 15.79
CA ALA A 232 10.06 3.72 15.42
C ALA A 232 10.93 3.03 16.48
N ASN A 233 10.67 3.28 17.77
CA ASN A 233 11.38 2.58 18.85
C ASN A 233 11.12 1.06 18.82
N ASP A 234 9.89 0.65 18.57
CA ASP A 234 9.53 -0.78 18.51
C ASP A 234 10.12 -1.47 17.26
N LEU A 235 10.20 -0.77 16.12
CA LEU A 235 10.91 -1.25 14.93
C LEU A 235 12.42 -1.39 15.18
N GLU A 236 13.07 -0.40 15.78
CA GLU A 236 14.50 -0.44 16.13
C GLU A 236 14.80 -1.56 17.15
N ARG A 237 13.91 -1.80 18.12
CA ARG A 237 14.02 -2.96 19.05
C ARG A 237 13.96 -4.30 18.34
N GLN A 238 13.31 -4.36 17.18
CA GLN A 238 13.27 -5.54 16.31
C GLN A 238 14.45 -5.59 15.33
N GLY A 239 15.40 -4.67 15.44
CA GLY A 239 16.60 -4.60 14.61
C GLY A 239 16.37 -3.94 13.25
N ILE A 240 15.26 -3.23 13.05
CA ILE A 240 14.93 -2.56 11.78
C ILE A 240 15.29 -1.06 11.89
N PRO A 241 16.35 -0.59 11.20
CA PRO A 241 16.69 0.83 11.15
C PRO A 241 15.50 1.67 10.71
N THR A 242 15.14 2.69 11.50
CA THR A 242 13.95 3.51 11.23
C THR A 242 14.26 5.01 11.28
N LEU A 243 13.92 5.73 10.22
CA LEU A 243 14.02 7.19 10.13
C LEU A 243 12.63 7.83 10.23
N ILE A 244 12.51 8.89 11.04
CA ILE A 244 11.32 9.76 11.06
C ILE A 244 11.66 11.06 10.34
N LEU A 245 10.98 11.32 9.23
CA LEU A 245 11.04 12.58 8.51
C LEU A 245 9.81 13.43 8.88
N TYR A 246 10.09 14.56 9.52
CA TYR A 246 9.09 15.59 9.86
C TYR A 246 8.77 16.54 8.68
N ALA A 247 9.13 16.14 7.46
CA ALA A 247 8.70 16.81 6.25
C ALA A 247 7.19 16.63 6.02
N ASP A 248 6.64 17.35 5.04
CA ASP A 248 5.30 17.10 4.55
C ASP A 248 5.37 16.40 3.20
N ALA A 249 4.76 15.22 3.11
CA ALA A 249 4.68 14.40 1.92
C ALA A 249 4.13 15.14 0.68
N PHE A 250 3.40 16.24 0.86
CA PHE A 250 2.79 17.02 -0.22
C PHE A 250 3.31 18.46 -0.32
N ASP A 251 4.18 18.91 0.58
CA ASP A 251 4.54 20.34 0.68
C ASP A 251 6.03 20.59 0.99
N ASP A 252 6.80 20.85 -0.07
CA ASP A 252 8.23 21.21 -0.01
C ASP A 252 8.50 22.52 0.78
N ARG A 253 7.46 23.33 1.09
CA ARG A 253 7.64 24.56 1.89
C ARG A 253 7.89 24.25 3.37
N VAL A 254 7.48 23.07 3.84
CA VAL A 254 7.72 22.62 5.21
C VAL A 254 9.18 22.21 5.37
N GLN A 255 9.68 21.43 4.43
CA GLN A 255 11.09 21.08 4.30
C GLN A 255 11.37 20.82 2.82
N SER A 256 12.42 21.44 2.26
CA SER A 256 12.73 21.26 0.84
C SER A 256 13.13 19.81 0.53
N TRP A 257 12.89 19.38 -0.71
CA TRP A 257 13.26 18.07 -1.19
C TRP A 257 14.75 17.74 -0.96
N GLU A 258 15.64 18.71 -1.19
CA GLU A 258 17.09 18.56 -0.99
C GLU A 258 17.40 18.24 0.48
N ALA A 259 16.78 18.96 1.41
CA ALA A 259 16.96 18.71 2.84
C ALA A 259 16.33 17.39 3.30
N VAL A 260 15.30 16.89 2.61
CA VAL A 260 14.74 15.55 2.83
C VAL A 260 15.73 14.47 2.36
N VAL A 261 16.26 14.61 1.15
CA VAL A 261 17.27 13.72 0.56
C VAL A 261 18.55 13.69 1.40
N ASP A 262 19.05 14.84 1.84
CA ASP A 262 20.25 14.91 2.68
C ASP A 262 20.10 14.10 3.97
N LYS A 263 18.94 14.21 4.64
CA LYS A 263 18.63 13.41 5.84
C LYS A 263 18.53 11.92 5.54
N MET A 264 17.90 11.54 4.43
CA MET A 264 17.81 10.13 4.02
C MET A 264 19.21 9.57 3.73
N ASN A 265 20.03 10.29 2.97
CA ASN A 265 21.40 9.90 2.66
C ASN A 265 22.27 9.77 3.93
N GLU A 266 22.21 10.76 4.81
CA GLU A 266 22.91 10.74 6.10
C GLU A 266 22.51 9.51 6.92
N PHE A 267 21.20 9.24 7.03
CA PHE A 267 20.69 8.05 7.72
C PHE A 267 21.20 6.75 7.10
N LEU A 268 21.10 6.59 5.78
CA LEU A 268 21.54 5.38 5.07
C LEU A 268 23.03 5.13 5.26
N HIS A 269 23.85 6.17 5.20
CA HIS A 269 25.30 6.08 5.40
C HIS A 269 25.67 5.76 6.87
N LEU A 270 25.10 6.49 7.85
CA LEU A 270 25.38 6.27 9.28
C LEU A 270 24.95 4.88 9.74
N ARG A 271 23.87 4.35 9.17
CA ARG A 271 23.38 2.98 9.45
C ARG A 271 24.08 1.91 8.62
N LYS A 272 25.02 2.27 7.74
CA LYS A 272 25.79 1.38 6.86
C LYS A 272 24.90 0.51 5.96
N ILE A 273 23.80 1.09 5.49
CA ILE A 273 22.86 0.44 4.56
C ILE A 273 23.37 0.56 3.13
N ILE A 274 23.90 1.74 2.79
CA ILE A 274 24.55 2.02 1.51
C ILE A 274 25.95 2.58 1.82
N GLU A 275 26.94 2.19 1.03
CA GLU A 275 28.32 2.69 1.10
C GLU A 275 28.41 4.19 0.78
#